data_AF-A0A6I9NUE2-F1
#
_entry.id   AF-A0A6I9NUE2-F1
#
_cell.length_a   1.000
_cell.length_b   1.000
_cell.length_c   1.000
_cell.angle_alpha   90.00
_cell.angle_beta   90.00
_cell.angle_gamma   90.00
#
_symmetry.space_group_name_H-M   'P 1'
#
loop_
_entity.id
_entity.type
_entity.pdbx_description
1 polymer ?
#
loop_
_entity_poly.entity_id
_entity_poly.type
_entity_poly.pdbx_seq_one_letter_code
_entity_poly.pdbx_strand_id
1 'polypeptide(L)'
;MAEKMRLGREDQGDNDPAEKSASKKPQRFSSCLPDSQELMDIRTKKKLLITGTEQFNQKPKKGIQFLQEKGLLSNPIDNNQVAQWLRENPRLDKKMIGEFVSDRKHMELLDSFVNTFGFQGLRIDEALRLYLEAFRLPGEAPVIQRLLETFTDNWH
;
A
#
# COMPACT_ATOMS: atom_id res chain seq x y z
N MET A 1 54.11 -8.08 -81.22
CA MET A 1 54.71 -6.84 -80.71
C MET A 1 54.61 -6.85 -79.20
N ALA A 2 55.75 -6.61 -78.54
CA ALA A 2 56.05 -6.32 -77.12
C ALA A 2 54.95 -6.55 -76.05
N GLU A 3 55.12 -7.37 -75.00
CA GLU A 3 56.16 -7.39 -73.94
C GLU A 3 55.81 -6.50 -72.71
N LYS A 4 55.81 -7.16 -71.52
CA LYS A 4 55.99 -6.67 -70.12
C LYS A 4 54.84 -5.87 -69.48
N MET A 5 54.52 -5.96 -68.17
CA MET A 5 55.15 -6.50 -66.94
C MET A 5 54.02 -6.55 -65.86
N ARG A 6 53.75 -7.66 -65.13
CA ARG A 6 54.18 -8.01 -63.74
C ARG A 6 54.30 -6.81 -62.78
N LEU A 7 53.82 -6.81 -61.52
CA LEU A 7 53.93 -7.85 -60.49
C LEU A 7 53.12 -7.46 -59.21
N GLY A 8 52.62 -8.45 -58.47
CA GLY A 8 52.58 -8.47 -56.99
C GLY A 8 51.21 -8.26 -56.33
N ARG A 9 50.85 -8.88 -55.20
CA ARG A 9 51.25 -10.08 -54.44
C ARG A 9 50.36 -10.06 -53.17
N GLU A 10 49.91 -11.24 -52.70
CA GLU A 10 49.53 -11.58 -51.29
C GLU A 10 48.30 -10.81 -50.70
N ASP A 11 47.42 -11.30 -49.81
CA ASP A 11 47.29 -12.45 -48.92
C ASP A 11 45.77 -12.51 -48.53
N GLN A 12 45.09 -13.67 -48.52
CA GLN A 12 44.77 -14.49 -47.34
C GLN A 12 43.71 -13.92 -46.35
N GLY A 13 42.65 -14.72 -46.14
CA GLY A 13 41.86 -14.80 -44.90
C GLY A 13 40.75 -13.76 -44.68
N ASP A 14 39.49 -14.18 -44.57
CA ASP A 14 38.90 -14.46 -43.25
C ASP A 14 37.50 -15.06 -43.39
N ASN A 15 37.16 -15.92 -42.43
CA ASN A 15 35.90 -16.62 -42.27
C ASN A 15 34.90 -15.75 -41.46
N ASP A 16 33.62 -16.15 -41.47
CA ASP A 16 32.63 -15.91 -40.39
C ASP A 16 31.72 -14.64 -40.40
N PRO A 17 30.58 -14.63 -39.65
CA PRO A 17 29.24 -14.56 -40.25
C PRO A 17 28.36 -13.39 -39.73
N ALA A 18 27.41 -12.93 -40.54
CA ALA A 18 26.38 -11.96 -40.17
C ALA A 18 25.01 -12.53 -40.60
N GLU A 19 23.91 -12.50 -39.85
CA GLU A 19 23.53 -11.83 -38.62
C GLU A 19 22.33 -12.62 -38.05
N LYS A 20 22.32 -12.92 -36.75
CA LYS A 20 21.11 -13.45 -36.08
C LYS A 20 20.09 -12.32 -36.00
N SER A 21 19.00 -12.47 -36.75
CA SER A 21 17.84 -11.58 -36.70
C SER A 21 17.26 -11.51 -35.28
N ALA A 22 17.54 -10.40 -34.60
CA ALA A 22 16.92 -10.07 -33.32
C ALA A 22 15.41 -9.92 -33.52
N SER A 23 14.64 -10.81 -32.90
CA SER A 23 13.18 -10.73 -32.85
C SER A 23 12.78 -9.42 -32.17
N LYS A 24 12.37 -8.41 -32.95
CA LYS A 24 11.84 -7.14 -32.45
C LYS A 24 10.57 -7.44 -31.66
N LYS A 25 10.67 -7.45 -30.32
CA LYS A 25 9.51 -7.55 -29.43
C LYS A 25 8.53 -6.42 -29.82
N PRO A 26 7.24 -6.71 -30.04
CA PRO A 26 6.28 -5.69 -30.43
C PRO A 26 6.19 -4.61 -29.34
N GLN A 27 6.29 -3.33 -29.76
CA GLN A 27 6.25 -2.14 -28.87
C GLN A 27 4.96 -2.00 -28.05
N ARG A 28 3.94 -2.82 -28.29
CA ARG A 28 2.66 -2.73 -27.59
C ARG A 28 2.75 -3.05 -26.09
N PHE A 29 3.82 -3.70 -25.64
CA PHE A 29 4.02 -4.09 -24.24
C PHE A 29 5.09 -3.27 -23.49
N SER A 30 5.61 -2.16 -24.04
CA SER A 30 6.61 -1.34 -23.35
C SER A 30 6.01 -0.42 -22.27
N SER A 31 4.89 -0.79 -21.67
CA SER A 31 4.16 0.02 -20.68
C SER A 31 4.46 -0.46 -19.26
N CYS A 32 5.46 0.15 -18.62
CA CYS A 32 5.51 0.38 -17.17
C CYS A 32 5.24 -0.84 -16.27
N LEU A 33 5.67 -2.05 -16.66
CA LEU A 33 5.48 -3.24 -15.82
C LEU A 33 6.59 -3.30 -14.76
N PRO A 34 6.26 -3.61 -13.50
CA PRO A 34 7.25 -3.78 -12.44
C PRO A 34 8.28 -4.86 -12.81
N ASP A 35 9.55 -4.62 -12.47
CA ASP A 35 10.59 -5.62 -12.65
C ASP A 35 10.41 -6.80 -11.68
N SER A 36 11.06 -7.95 -11.95
CA SER A 36 11.01 -9.12 -11.08
C SER A 36 11.38 -8.80 -9.63
N GLN A 37 12.35 -7.90 -9.39
CA GLN A 37 12.72 -7.50 -8.02
C GLN A 37 11.59 -6.72 -7.35
N GLU A 38 11.00 -5.76 -8.07
CA GLU A 38 9.90 -4.93 -7.57
C GLU A 38 8.67 -5.79 -7.24
N LEU A 39 8.35 -6.79 -8.07
CA LEU A 39 7.28 -7.75 -7.79
C LEU A 39 7.53 -8.57 -6.52
N MET A 40 8.78 -8.97 -6.27
CA MET A 40 9.16 -9.68 -5.04
C MET A 40 9.02 -8.79 -3.80
N ASP A 41 9.39 -7.52 -3.90
CA ASP A 41 9.25 -6.54 -2.82
C ASP A 41 7.78 -6.24 -2.53
N ILE A 42 6.96 -6.05 -3.57
CA ILE A 42 5.50 -5.90 -3.45
C ILE A 42 4.89 -7.12 -2.75
N ARG A 43 5.27 -8.33 -3.16
CA ARG A 43 4.76 -9.58 -2.57
C ARG A 43 5.16 -9.70 -1.09
N THR A 44 6.40 -9.34 -0.77
CA THR A 44 6.92 -9.39 0.60
C THR A 44 6.23 -8.35 1.48
N LYS A 45 6.09 -7.11 1.00
CA LYS A 45 5.37 -6.03 1.70
C LYS A 45 3.92 -6.42 1.98
N LYS A 46 3.23 -6.99 0.98
CA LYS A 46 1.85 -7.48 1.14
C LYS A 46 1.75 -8.59 2.18
N LYS A 47 2.70 -9.53 2.20
CA LYS A 47 2.73 -10.61 3.20
C LYS A 47 2.89 -10.05 4.61
N LEU A 48 3.81 -9.09 4.80
CA LEU A 48 4.00 -8.42 6.10
C LEU A 48 2.74 -7.66 6.54
N LEU A 49 2.06 -6.95 5.64
CA LEU A 49 0.80 -6.27 5.94
C LEU A 49 -0.30 -7.24 6.40
N ILE A 50 -0.43 -8.40 5.75
CA ILE A 50 -1.39 -9.44 6.15
C ILE A 50 -1.04 -9.95 7.55
N THR A 51 0.22 -10.30 7.80
CA THR A 51 0.66 -10.76 9.13
C THR A 51 0.45 -9.70 10.22
N GLY A 52 0.70 -8.42 9.92
CA GLY A 52 0.43 -7.33 10.86
C GLY A 52 -1.05 -7.13 11.15
N THR A 53 -1.90 -7.30 10.13
CA THR A 53 -3.36 -7.28 10.26
C THR A 53 -3.84 -8.41 11.17
N GLU A 54 -3.35 -9.63 10.95
CA GLU A 54 -3.69 -10.80 11.78
C GLU A 54 -3.26 -10.58 13.24
N GLN A 55 -2.07 -10.02 13.46
CA GLN A 55 -1.61 -9.67 14.80
C GLN A 55 -2.46 -8.57 15.45
N PHE A 56 -2.89 -7.56 14.69
CA PHE A 56 -3.80 -6.54 15.19
C PHE A 56 -5.13 -7.14 15.63
N ASN A 57 -5.71 -8.02 14.80
CA ASN A 57 -6.98 -8.68 15.09
C ASN A 57 -6.93 -9.55 16.36
N GLN A 58 -5.74 -10.04 16.74
CA GLN A 58 -5.54 -10.75 18.01
C GLN A 58 -5.25 -9.80 19.17
N LYS A 59 -4.32 -8.86 18.96
CA LYS A 59 -3.82 -7.90 19.96
C LYS A 59 -3.43 -6.60 19.25
N PRO A 60 -4.32 -5.57 19.25
CA PRO A 60 -4.11 -4.33 18.50
C PRO A 60 -2.73 -3.69 18.69
N LYS A 61 -2.28 -3.58 19.95
CA LYS A 61 -0.97 -3.02 20.30
C LYS A 61 0.20 -3.77 19.67
N LYS A 62 0.14 -5.10 19.63
CA LYS A 62 1.19 -5.93 19.00
C LYS A 62 1.17 -5.80 17.48
N GLY A 63 -0.03 -5.72 16.89
CA GLY A 63 -0.19 -5.50 15.45
C GLY A 63 0.44 -4.18 15.01
N ILE A 64 0.11 -3.07 15.70
CA ILE A 64 0.70 -1.75 15.41
C ILE A 64 2.22 -1.79 15.60
N GLN A 65 2.72 -2.33 16.72
CA GLN A 65 4.15 -2.45 16.97
C GLN A 65 4.86 -3.24 15.86
N PHE A 66 4.32 -4.39 15.44
CA PHE A 66 4.89 -5.20 14.38
C PHE A 66 4.95 -4.43 13.05
N LEU A 67 3.89 -3.70 12.71
CA LEU A 67 3.84 -2.89 11.49
C LEU A 67 4.88 -1.75 11.54
N GLN A 68 5.10 -1.13 12.70
CA GLN A 68 6.16 -0.14 12.91
C GLN A 68 7.56 -0.75 12.75
N GLU A 69 7.81 -1.91 13.37
CA GLU A 69 9.09 -2.63 13.27
C GLU A 69 9.42 -3.06 11.84
N LYS A 70 8.40 -3.31 11.01
CA LYS A 70 8.55 -3.64 9.59
C LYS A 70 8.57 -2.42 8.66
N GLY A 71 8.54 -1.20 9.21
CA GLY A 71 8.53 0.04 8.43
C GLY A 71 7.27 0.24 7.59
N LEU A 72 6.17 -0.41 7.97
CA LEU A 72 4.86 -0.29 7.33
C LEU A 72 4.01 0.82 7.96
N LEU A 73 4.29 1.15 9.22
CA LEU A 73 3.77 2.33 9.92
C LEU A 73 4.94 3.14 10.49
N SER A 74 4.74 4.44 10.68
CA SER A 74 5.70 5.38 11.24
C SER A 74 6.03 5.05 12.69
N ASN A 75 7.29 5.25 13.09
CA ASN A 75 7.75 5.13 14.47
C ASN A 75 8.53 6.41 14.85
N PRO A 76 8.04 7.26 15.78
CA PRO A 76 6.87 7.09 16.65
C PRO A 76 5.52 7.07 15.90
N ILE A 77 4.45 6.64 16.58
CA ILE A 77 3.10 6.51 16.00
C ILE A 77 2.65 7.84 15.40
N ASP A 78 2.23 7.78 14.13
CA ASP A 78 1.48 8.85 13.47
C ASP A 78 -0.01 8.47 13.45
N ASN A 79 -0.83 9.22 14.19
CA ASN A 79 -2.26 8.95 14.32
C ASN A 79 -3.00 9.02 12.98
N ASN A 80 -2.60 9.90 12.06
CA ASN A 80 -3.25 10.03 10.75
C ASN A 80 -2.99 8.78 9.90
N GLN A 81 -1.75 8.30 9.88
CA GLN A 81 -1.39 7.12 9.13
C GLN A 81 -2.05 5.85 9.70
N VAL A 82 -2.11 5.72 11.03
CA VAL A 82 -2.82 4.61 11.68
C VAL A 82 -4.31 4.69 11.39
N ALA A 83 -4.93 5.86 11.51
CA ALA A 83 -6.33 6.09 11.19
C ALA A 83 -6.67 5.70 9.74
N GLN A 84 -5.86 6.14 8.79
CA GLN A 84 -6.01 5.78 7.39
C GLN A 84 -5.88 4.27 7.18
N TRP A 85 -4.88 3.63 7.80
CA TRP A 85 -4.69 2.19 7.72
C TRP A 85 -5.89 1.41 8.31
N LEU A 86 -6.45 1.87 9.43
CA LEU A 86 -7.64 1.27 10.03
C LEU A 86 -8.87 1.35 9.11
N ARG A 87 -9.02 2.46 8.37
CA ARG A 87 -10.12 2.67 7.43
C ARG A 87 -9.95 1.89 6.12
N GLU A 88 -8.75 1.86 5.57
CA GLU A 88 -8.48 1.32 4.24
C GLU A 88 -8.29 -0.20 4.21
N ASN A 89 -8.04 -0.84 5.36
CA ASN A 89 -7.74 -2.27 5.42
C ASN A 89 -9.00 -3.11 5.71
N PRO A 90 -9.66 -3.71 4.69
CA PRO A 90 -10.92 -4.45 4.87
C PRO A 90 -10.75 -5.79 5.62
N ARG A 91 -9.51 -6.22 5.88
CA ARG A 91 -9.23 -7.49 6.59
C ARG A 91 -9.17 -7.31 8.10
N LEU A 92 -9.26 -6.08 8.59
CA LEU A 92 -9.31 -5.81 10.02
C LEU A 92 -10.66 -6.22 10.60
N ASP A 93 -10.62 -6.80 11.80
CA ASP A 93 -11.83 -7.09 12.55
C ASP A 93 -12.44 -5.77 13.03
N LYS A 94 -13.64 -5.46 12.52
CA LYS A 94 -14.41 -4.26 12.89
C LYS A 94 -14.60 -4.13 14.40
N LYS A 95 -14.68 -5.22 15.15
CA LYS A 95 -14.73 -5.20 16.62
C LYS A 95 -13.42 -4.67 17.20
N MET A 96 -12.28 -5.15 16.72
CA MET A 96 -10.96 -4.73 17.20
C MET A 96 -10.69 -3.27 16.84
N ILE A 97 -11.14 -2.80 15.66
CA ILE A 97 -11.09 -1.37 15.31
C ILE A 97 -11.86 -0.56 16.35
N GLY A 98 -13.13 -0.92 16.62
CA GLY A 98 -14.00 -0.21 17.55
C GLY A 98 -13.43 -0.14 18.97
N GLU A 99 -12.92 -1.26 19.50
CA GLU A 99 -12.25 -1.28 20.81
C GLU A 99 -10.97 -0.44 20.83
N PHE A 100 -10.19 -0.43 19.75
CA PHE A 100 -8.91 0.27 19.68
C PHE A 100 -9.05 1.79 19.55
N VAL A 101 -9.95 2.27 18.67
CA VAL A 101 -10.17 3.72 18.45
C VAL A 101 -10.93 4.36 19.61
N SER A 102 -11.69 3.57 20.37
CA SER A 102 -12.49 4.08 21.49
C SER A 102 -11.77 4.07 22.86
N ASP A 103 -10.55 3.53 22.91
CA ASP A 103 -9.69 3.57 24.09
C ASP A 103 -9.38 5.03 24.48
N ARG A 104 -9.52 5.35 25.77
CA ARG A 104 -9.22 6.69 26.33
C ARG A 104 -7.79 7.13 26.09
N LYS A 105 -6.87 6.19 25.86
CA LYS A 105 -5.46 6.49 25.55
C LYS A 105 -5.26 7.01 24.13
N HIS A 106 -6.24 6.85 23.25
CA HIS A 106 -6.12 7.11 21.82
C HIS A 106 -7.11 8.18 21.33
N MET A 107 -7.38 9.21 22.15
CA MET A 107 -8.35 10.26 21.78
C MET A 107 -7.96 11.00 20.50
N GLU A 108 -6.68 11.32 20.32
CA GLU A 108 -6.17 11.97 19.11
C GLU A 108 -6.27 11.07 17.88
N LEU A 109 -6.14 9.74 18.06
CA LEU A 109 -6.36 8.77 17.00
C LEU A 109 -7.83 8.69 16.61
N LEU A 110 -8.76 8.78 17.57
CA LEU A 110 -10.19 8.81 17.27
C LEU A 110 -10.53 10.01 16.40
N ASP A 111 -10.03 11.19 16.77
CA ASP A 111 -10.23 12.41 15.99
C ASP A 111 -9.63 12.29 14.58
N SER A 112 -8.40 11.78 14.47
CA SER A 112 -7.76 11.49 13.18
C SER A 112 -8.58 10.48 12.36
N PHE A 113 -9.17 9.46 13.01
CA PHE A 113 -10.00 8.44 12.38
C PHE A 113 -11.29 9.02 11.84
N VAL A 114 -11.99 9.86 12.61
CA VAL A 114 -13.21 10.54 12.14
C VAL A 114 -12.89 11.49 10.98
N ASN A 115 -11.76 12.18 11.00
CA ASN A 115 -11.29 13.03 9.91
C ASN A 115 -10.95 12.28 8.62
N THR A 116 -10.77 10.95 8.65
CA THR A 116 -10.60 10.16 7.42
C THR A 116 -11.90 10.01 6.61
N PHE A 117 -13.05 10.36 7.19
CA PHE A 117 -14.35 10.30 6.52
C PHE A 117 -14.67 11.66 5.88
N GLY A 118 -15.03 11.64 4.60
CA GLY A 118 -15.54 12.83 3.91
C GLY A 118 -17.03 13.01 4.18
N PHE A 119 -17.39 13.79 5.21
CA PHE A 119 -18.80 14.06 5.54
C PHE A 119 -19.41 15.24 4.77
N GLN A 120 -18.60 16.04 4.08
CA GLN A 120 -19.05 17.25 3.38
C GLN A 120 -20.22 16.95 2.43
N GLY A 121 -21.33 17.66 2.63
CA GLY A 121 -22.52 17.55 1.78
C GLY A 121 -23.37 16.29 1.99
N LEU A 122 -23.03 15.43 2.95
CA LEU A 122 -23.86 14.28 3.34
C LEU A 122 -24.90 14.70 4.38
N ARG A 123 -26.09 14.08 4.31
CA ARG A 123 -27.05 14.18 5.42
C ARG A 123 -26.49 13.48 6.65
N ILE A 124 -26.95 13.90 7.84
CA ILE A 124 -26.48 13.34 9.11
C ILE A 124 -26.64 11.81 9.17
N ASP A 125 -27.73 11.26 8.65
CA ASP A 125 -27.98 9.82 8.65
C ASP A 125 -27.07 9.05 7.68
N GLU A 126 -26.65 9.69 6.58
CA GLU A 126 -25.71 9.12 5.61
C GLU A 126 -24.29 9.13 6.17
N ALA A 127 -23.87 10.25 6.74
CA ALA A 127 -22.57 10.40 7.41
C ALA A 127 -22.44 9.42 8.59
N LEU A 128 -23.48 9.31 9.42
CA LEU A 128 -23.49 8.40 10.55
C LEU A 128 -23.44 6.94 10.11
N ARG A 129 -24.17 6.56 9.05
CA ARG A 129 -24.10 5.21 8.48
C ARG A 129 -22.69 4.89 7.99
N LEU A 130 -22.07 5.82 7.25
CA LEU A 130 -20.70 5.67 6.74
C LEU A 130 -19.69 5.47 7.88
N TYR A 131 -19.81 6.28 8.95
CA TYR A 131 -18.94 6.19 10.11
C TYR A 131 -19.10 4.86 10.87
N LEU A 132 -20.34 4.49 11.19
CA LEU A 132 -20.65 3.26 11.95
C LEU A 132 -20.45 1.98 11.14
N GLU A 133 -20.34 2.05 9.81
CA GLU A 133 -20.01 0.89 8.99
C GLU A 133 -18.54 0.47 9.13
N ALA A 134 -17.64 1.41 9.46
CA ALA A 134 -16.21 1.15 9.50
C ALA A 134 -15.76 0.28 10.69
N PHE A 135 -16.53 0.25 11.77
CA PHE A 135 -16.21 -0.51 12.98
C PHE A 135 -17.46 -1.06 13.65
N ARG A 136 -17.30 -1.96 14.61
CA ARG A 136 -18.42 -2.46 15.41
C ARG A 136 -18.55 -1.61 16.65
N LEU A 137 -19.71 -0.97 16.82
CA LEU A 137 -19.98 -0.07 17.93
C LEU A 137 -19.82 -0.80 19.28
N PRO A 138 -19.01 -0.26 20.23
CA PRO A 138 -18.92 -0.79 21.60
C PRO A 138 -20.26 -0.72 22.34
N GLY A 139 -20.48 -1.59 23.31
CA GLY A 139 -21.73 -1.64 24.09
C GLY A 139 -21.76 -0.71 25.31
N GLU A 140 -20.63 -0.12 25.70
CA GLU A 140 -20.53 0.74 26.88
C GLU A 140 -21.08 2.13 26.57
N ALA A 141 -22.15 2.54 27.25
CA ALA A 141 -22.78 3.86 27.08
C ALA A 141 -21.78 5.05 27.07
N PRO A 142 -20.83 5.19 28.02
CA PRO A 142 -19.88 6.31 28.00
C PRO A 142 -18.88 6.25 26.83
N VAL A 143 -18.68 5.08 26.23
CA VAL A 143 -17.82 4.91 25.05
C VAL A 143 -18.57 5.30 23.79
N ILE A 144 -19.83 4.87 23.67
CA ILE A 144 -20.72 5.28 22.58
C ILE A 144 -20.88 6.80 22.55
N GLN A 145 -21.13 7.42 23.71
CA GLN A 145 -21.27 8.87 23.81
C GLN A 145 -20.06 9.59 23.22
N ARG A 146 -18.83 9.20 23.58
CA ARG A 146 -17.61 9.81 23.05
C ARG A 146 -17.47 9.65 21.54
N LEU A 147 -17.75 8.45 21.03
CA LEU A 147 -17.68 8.18 19.58
C LEU A 147 -18.65 9.07 18.79
N LEU A 148 -19.82 9.35 19.36
CA LEU A 148 -20.83 10.22 18.76
C LEU A 148 -20.47 11.70 18.92
N GLU A 149 -19.94 12.12 20.06
CA GLU A 149 -19.46 13.50 20.29
C GLU A 149 -18.36 13.86 19.27
N THR A 150 -17.34 13.01 19.13
CA THR A 150 -16.28 13.25 18.14
C THR A 150 -16.81 13.22 16.69
N PHE A 151 -17.80 12.37 16.40
CA PHE A 151 -18.48 12.40 15.10
C PHE A 151 -19.19 13.73 14.86
N THR A 152 -19.94 14.25 15.84
CA THR A 152 -20.68 15.50 15.70
C THR A 152 -19.76 16.71 15.58
N ASP A 153 -18.63 16.72 16.28
CA ASP A 153 -17.63 17.80 16.21
C ASP A 153 -16.98 17.90 14.82
N ASN A 154 -16.95 16.79 14.08
CA ASN A 154 -16.37 16.69 12.74
C ASN A 154 -17.44 16.67 11.62
N TRP A 155 -18.73 16.69 11.97
CA TRP A 155 -19.85 16.72 11.01
C TRP A 155 -20.29 18.17 10.77
N HIS A 156 -19.67 18.82 9.77
CA HIS A 156 -20.02 20.17 9.31
C HIS A 156 -19.96 20.29 7.78
#